data_AF-A0AAP3ENG2-F1
#
_entry.id   AF-A0AAP3ENG2-F1
#
_cell.length_a   1.000
_cell.length_b   1.000
_cell.length_c   1.000
_cell.angle_alpha   90.00
_cell.angle_beta   90.00
_cell.angle_gamma   90.00
#
_symmetry.space_group_name_H-M   'P 1'
#
loop_
_entity.id
_entity.type
_entity.pdbx_description
1 polymer ?
#
loop_
_entity_poly.entity_id
_entity_poly.type
_entity_poly.pdbx_seq_one_letter_code
_entity_poly.pdbx_strand_id
1 'polypeptide(L)'
;LKARHSELQDVVVTDVCPYTLGVDTSKSLGHTRESGYFAPVIERNRSIPCSRVRAFYTAHDQQTEVNFKIYQGESRMVADNIFLAE
;
A
#
# COMPACT_ATOMS: atom_id res chain seq x y z
N LEU A 1 -34.47 -43.06 4.54
CA LEU A 1 -33.12 -43.17 3.93
C LEU A 1 -33.14 -42.49 2.56
N LYS A 2 -33.12 -41.16 2.51
CA LYS A 2 -32.89 -40.38 1.28
C LYS A 2 -31.44 -39.92 1.30
N ALA A 3 -30.69 -40.41 0.34
CA ALA A 3 -29.25 -40.23 0.22
C ALA A 3 -28.89 -38.76 -0.05
N ARG A 4 -27.93 -38.28 0.74
CA ARG A 4 -26.87 -37.32 0.42
C ARG A 4 -27.20 -36.37 -0.74
N HIS A 5 -27.84 -35.24 -0.43
CA HIS A 5 -27.72 -34.06 -1.27
C HIS A 5 -26.89 -33.01 -0.55
N SER A 6 -25.84 -32.62 -1.25
CA SER A 6 -25.13 -31.36 -1.15
C SER A 6 -24.38 -31.10 0.17
N GLU A 7 -23.19 -31.68 0.25
CA GLU A 7 -22.04 -30.94 0.80
C GLU A 7 -21.82 -29.70 -0.10
N LEU A 8 -22.66 -28.68 0.05
CA LEU A 8 -22.30 -27.34 -0.42
C LEU A 8 -21.12 -26.93 0.46
N GLN A 9 -19.91 -27.05 -0.07
CA GLN A 9 -18.82 -26.27 0.50
C GLN A 9 -19.19 -24.82 0.29
N ASP A 10 -19.52 -24.12 1.39
CA ASP A 10 -19.77 -22.69 1.36
C ASP A 10 -18.49 -21.98 0.90
N VAL A 11 -18.43 -21.65 -0.38
CA VAL A 11 -17.32 -20.89 -0.96
C VAL A 11 -17.44 -19.46 -0.48
N VAL A 12 -16.58 -19.06 0.45
CA VAL A 12 -16.48 -17.67 0.88
C VAL A 12 -15.59 -16.92 -0.09
N VAL A 13 -16.19 -16.08 -0.93
CA VAL A 13 -15.46 -15.14 -1.78
C VAL A 13 -15.14 -13.91 -0.95
N THR A 14 -13.85 -13.63 -0.77
CA THR A 14 -13.38 -12.42 -0.10
C THR A 14 -12.68 -11.56 -1.12
N ASP A 15 -13.10 -10.31 -1.24
CA ASP A 15 -12.45 -9.35 -2.12
C ASP A 15 -11.10 -8.91 -1.51
N VAL A 16 -10.10 -8.67 -2.36
CA VAL A 16 -8.72 -8.38 -1.96
C VAL A 16 -8.10 -7.28 -2.80
N CYS A 17 -7.20 -6.49 -2.21
CA CYS A 17 -6.46 -5.45 -2.93
C CYS A 17 -5.60 -6.06 -4.05
N PRO A 18 -5.76 -5.68 -5.33
CA PRO A 18 -4.99 -6.27 -6.43
C PRO A 18 -3.52 -5.82 -6.44
N TYR A 19 -3.23 -4.63 -5.90
CA TYR A 19 -1.90 -4.03 -5.85
C TYR A 19 -1.62 -3.45 -4.47
N THR A 20 -0.34 -3.29 -4.16
CA THR A 20 0.10 -2.53 -2.99
C THR A 20 -0.14 -1.05 -3.23
N LEU A 21 -0.74 -0.38 -2.25
CA LEU A 21 -0.95 1.05 -2.20
C LEU A 21 0.01 1.67 -1.19
N GLY A 22 0.62 2.77 -1.58
CA GLY A 22 1.59 3.45 -0.74
C GLY A 22 1.81 4.89 -1.16
N VAL A 23 2.71 5.56 -0.45
CA VAL A 23 3.05 6.96 -0.68
C VAL A 23 4.53 7.09 -1.07
N ASP A 24 4.89 8.21 -1.68
CA ASP A 24 6.30 8.56 -1.82
C ASP A 24 6.92 8.93 -0.47
N THR A 25 8.20 8.60 -0.30
CA THR A 25 8.97 8.99 0.87
C THR A 25 10.41 9.29 0.47
N SER A 26 11.07 10.08 1.29
CA SER A 26 12.53 10.20 1.27
C SER A 26 13.17 9.20 2.24
N LYS A 27 14.35 8.69 1.92
CA LYS A 27 15.19 7.88 2.82
C LYS A 27 16.55 8.52 3.01
N SER A 28 17.13 8.33 4.20
CA SER A 28 18.50 8.73 4.50
C SER A 28 19.44 7.55 4.22
N LEU A 29 20.30 7.67 3.21
CA LEU A 29 21.39 6.74 2.96
C LEU A 29 22.71 7.42 3.34
N GLY A 30 23.23 7.08 4.52
CA GLY A 30 24.42 7.73 5.07
C GLY A 30 24.19 9.23 5.26
N HIS A 31 25.00 10.05 4.58
CA HIS A 31 24.93 11.51 4.63
C HIS A 31 23.99 12.13 3.58
N THR A 32 23.46 11.32 2.65
CA THR A 32 22.64 11.80 1.54
C THR A 32 21.19 11.40 1.77
N ARG A 33 20.26 12.30 1.42
CA ARG A 33 18.83 12.00 1.37
C ARG A 33 18.41 11.82 -0.06
N GLU A 34 17.75 10.71 -0.31
CA GLU A 34 17.23 10.35 -1.63
C GLU A 34 15.71 10.27 -1.56
N SER A 35 15.04 10.96 -2.48
CA SER A 35 13.59 10.94 -2.65
C SER A 35 13.17 9.89 -3.68
N GLY A 36 11.87 9.62 -3.78
CA GLY A 36 11.32 8.70 -4.77
C GLY A 36 11.26 7.24 -4.32
N TYR A 37 11.43 6.97 -3.03
CA TYR A 37 11.17 5.64 -2.49
C TYR A 37 9.68 5.43 -2.28
N PHE A 38 9.20 4.24 -2.63
CA PHE A 38 7.84 3.82 -2.33
C PHE A 38 7.74 3.30 -0.90
N ALA A 39 6.79 3.83 -0.14
CA ALA A 39 6.45 3.38 1.20
C ALA A 39 5.06 2.73 1.19
N PRO A 40 4.99 1.39 1.20
CA PRO A 40 3.72 0.66 1.30
C PRO A 40 2.92 1.06 2.54
N VAL A 41 1.60 1.16 2.37
CA VAL A 41 0.63 1.40 3.46
C VAL A 41 -0.41 0.27 3.50
N ILE A 42 -0.93 -0.15 2.35
CA ILE A 42 -1.82 -1.31 2.21
C ILE A 42 -1.18 -2.28 1.22
N GLU A 43 -0.78 -3.46 1.69
CA GLU A 43 -0.17 -4.51 0.86
C GLU A 43 -1.18 -5.14 -0.09
N ARG A 44 -0.70 -5.61 -1.25
CA ARG A 44 -1.49 -6.46 -2.15
C ARG A 44 -2.05 -7.70 -1.44
N ASN A 45 -3.13 -8.24 -1.99
CA ASN A 45 -3.89 -9.37 -1.47
C ASN A 45 -4.46 -9.15 -0.05
N ARG A 46 -4.49 -7.90 0.44
CA ARG A 46 -5.18 -7.57 1.69
C ARG A 46 -6.68 -7.64 1.49
N SER A 47 -7.39 -8.37 2.36
CA SER A 47 -8.86 -8.43 2.32
C SER A 47 -9.48 -7.05 2.51
N ILE A 48 -10.49 -6.73 1.70
CA ILE A 48 -11.29 -5.52 1.84
C ILE A 48 -12.64 -5.83 2.49
N PRO A 49 -13.19 -4.90 3.31
CA PRO A 49 -12.68 -3.57 3.63
C PRO A 49 -11.47 -3.61 4.58
N CYS A 50 -10.49 -2.73 4.36
CA CYS A 50 -9.36 -2.56 5.28
C CYS A 50 -9.00 -1.08 5.48
N SER A 51 -8.40 -0.78 6.64
CA SER A 51 -7.79 0.50 6.96
C SER A 51 -6.42 0.26 7.62
N ARG A 52 -5.46 1.11 7.30
CA ARG A 52 -4.08 1.09 7.80
C ARG A 52 -3.65 2.52 8.10
N VAL A 53 -2.85 2.69 9.15
CA VAL A 53 -2.29 3.99 9.56
C VAL A 53 -0.79 3.82 9.70
N ARG A 54 -0.04 4.78 9.16
CA ARG A 54 1.42 4.83 9.25
C ARG A 54 1.85 6.26 9.56
N ALA A 55 2.71 6.41 10.55
CA ALA A 55 3.27 7.71 10.91
C ALA A 55 4.43 8.05 9.98
N PHE A 56 4.48 9.31 9.54
CA PHE A 56 5.54 9.90 8.75
C PHE A 56 6.04 11.17 9.43
N TYR A 57 7.23 11.61 9.05
CA TYR A 57 7.90 12.78 9.62
C TYR A 57 8.43 13.66 8.49
N THR A 58 8.70 14.92 8.82
CA THR A 58 9.34 15.83 7.87
C THR A 58 10.69 15.27 7.44
N ALA A 59 11.04 15.52 6.18
CA ALA A 59 12.33 15.11 5.67
C ALA A 59 13.43 15.92 6.35
N HIS A 60 13.23 17.22 6.60
CA HIS A 60 14.23 18.13 7.19
C HIS A 60 13.64 19.08 8.23
N ASP A 61 14.52 19.72 9.01
CA ASP A 61 14.15 20.68 10.05
C ASP A 61 13.49 21.92 9.42
N GLN A 62 12.51 22.49 10.13
CA GLN A 62 11.77 23.69 9.69
C GLN A 62 10.96 23.51 8.39
N GLN A 63 10.75 22.28 7.93
CA GLN A 63 9.85 22.00 6.81
C GLN A 63 8.41 22.36 7.20
N THR A 64 7.79 23.29 6.46
CA THR A 64 6.46 23.84 6.76
C THR A 64 5.30 23.04 6.18
N GLU A 65 5.57 22.23 5.15
CA GLU A 65 4.55 21.47 4.43
C GLU A 65 5.06 20.06 4.10
N VAL A 66 4.15 19.08 4.17
CA VAL A 66 4.39 17.71 3.71
C VAL A 66 3.31 17.38 2.69
N ASN A 67 3.76 16.95 1.51
CA ASN A 67 2.90 16.52 0.42
C ASN A 67 3.02 15.00 0.27
N PHE A 68 1.89 14.31 0.09
CA PHE A 68 1.85 12.85 -0.05
C PHE A 68 1.30 12.47 -1.42
N LYS A 69 2.16 11.97 -2.28
CA LYS A 69 1.75 11.40 -3.56
C LYS A 69 1.43 9.93 -3.38
N ILE A 70 0.24 9.53 -3.82
CA ILE A 70 -0.28 8.18 -3.70
C ILE A 70 0.03 7.40 -4.97
N TYR A 71 0.59 6.19 -4.80
CA TYR A 71 0.94 5.29 -5.90
C TYR A 71 0.39 3.89 -5.66
N GLN A 72 0.14 3.17 -6.76
CA GLN A 72 -0.07 1.73 -6.78
C GLN A 72 1.08 1.02 -7.51
N GLY A 73 1.56 -0.10 -6.96
CA GLY A 73 2.59 -0.90 -7.59
C GLY A 73 3.48 -1.64 -6.58
N GLU A 74 4.43 -2.41 -7.10
CA GLU A 74 5.30 -3.29 -6.31
C GLU A 74 6.78 -2.87 -6.38
N SER A 75 7.12 -1.84 -7.17
CA SER A 75 8.49 -1.35 -7.26
C SER A 75 8.88 -0.58 -6.00
N ARG A 76 10.17 -0.65 -5.67
CA ARG A 76 10.77 0.11 -4.56
C ARG A 76 10.87 1.60 -4.88
N MET A 77 10.93 1.96 -6.15
CA MET A 77 10.98 3.34 -6.62
C MET A 77 9.61 3.74 -7.16
N VAL A 78 9.15 4.93 -6.79
CA VAL A 78 7.84 5.44 -7.25
C VAL A 78 7.81 5.72 -8.76
N ALA A 79 8.98 5.90 -9.38
CA ALA A 79 9.11 6.12 -10.82
C ALA A 79 8.60 4.93 -11.66
N ASP A 80 8.66 3.72 -11.12
CA ASP A 80 8.18 2.50 -11.80
C ASP A 80 6.77 2.09 -11.33
N ASN A 81 6.14 2.88 -10.44
CA ASN A 81 4.79 2.65 -9.95
C ASN A 81 3.81 3.62 -10.60
N ILE A 82 2.53 3.28 -10.56
CA ILE A 82 1.47 4.09 -11.16
C ILE A 82 1.03 5.15 -10.15
N PHE A 83 1.19 6.42 -10.51
CA PHE A 83 0.66 7.54 -9.75
C PHE A 83 -0.87 7.57 -9.79
N LEU A 84 -1.49 7.84 -8.64
CA LEU A 84 -2.95 7.90 -8.51
C LEU A 84 -3.44 9.32 -8.19
N ALA A 85 -2.86 9.95 -7.16
CA ALA A 85 -3.32 11.24 -6.64
C ALA A 85 -2.26 11.92 -5.76
N GLU A 86 -2.45 13.21 -5.49
CA GLU A 86 -1.65 14.09 -4.61
C GLU A 86 -2.57 14.93 -3.74
#